data_AF-A0A0C9UVA1-F1
#
_entry.id   AF-A0A0C9UVA1-F1
#
_cell.length_a   1.000
_cell.length_b   1.000
_cell.length_c   1.000
_cell.angle_alpha   90.00
_cell.angle_beta   90.00
_cell.angle_gamma   90.00
#
_symmetry.space_group_name_H-M   'P 1'
#
loop_
_entity.id
_entity.type
_entity.pdbx_description
1 polymer ?
#
loop_
_entity_poly.entity_id
_entity_poly.type
_entity_poly.pdbx_seq_one_letter_code
_entity_poly.pdbx_strand_id
1 'polypeptide(L)'
;MAYPRLISLQAREVTSVSVTFALRISDSQSDWSSLLTDELEGEDGFPTIAEALGRGLVVNVNGNSWKRVVVHVDEDEEEAIVIVYGLSPKRKYEIGLTLVASDQSLSENVTTLGAATSNVLPSNPSLPHVPEPVVSPSTLTPPTTPIRSTPPRVPPAEDRANQLRKQLALINAERDELVSQLKQARRDSQRTETALKGEIEALKRASEKHASTEHRSRQKVLALQEAVKQANAAAEEIEQTAESIEETLPSLEQRANQVQATRDQAKTDMERKFSQFDAVISKETRTIQELQGELTTLCTKLEKVTAKKDKLEKETVPQLEERLCEIRRELEELQVSSPRMEEPYDNNEQQWHVRGWVPPIQRPAQSQSHSGLPSTTSVPSFFAGISRADQGWSPQGSN
;
A
#
# COMPACT_ATOMS: atom_id res chain seq x y z
N MET A 1 -4.08 15.09 25.22
CA MET A 1 -5.23 14.16 25.28
C MET A 1 -5.09 13.25 24.08
N ALA A 2 -4.73 11.98 24.26
CA ALA A 2 -4.62 11.02 23.16
C ALA A 2 -6.02 10.57 22.74
N TYR A 3 -6.35 10.69 21.47
CA TYR A 3 -7.60 10.20 20.93
C TYR A 3 -7.50 8.69 20.67
N PRO A 4 -8.51 7.88 21.02
CA PRO A 4 -8.49 6.46 20.74
C PRO A 4 -8.58 6.24 19.23
N ARG A 5 -7.57 5.57 18.65
CA ARG A 5 -7.66 5.04 17.28
C ARG A 5 -8.82 4.04 17.21
N LEU A 6 -9.69 4.23 16.23
CA LEU A 6 -10.85 3.38 16.00
C LEU A 6 -10.43 2.21 15.12
N ILE A 7 -10.58 0.99 15.63
CA ILE A 7 -10.44 -0.22 14.83
C ILE A 7 -11.77 -0.45 14.12
N SER A 8 -11.72 -0.55 12.80
CA SER A 8 -12.86 -0.91 11.97
C SER A 8 -12.80 -2.39 11.61
N LEU A 9 -13.97 -3.02 11.61
CA LEU A 9 -14.17 -4.41 11.19
C LEU A 9 -14.98 -4.44 9.91
N GLN A 10 -14.51 -5.16 8.90
CA GLN A 10 -15.22 -5.33 7.64
C GLN A 10 -15.23 -6.80 7.22
N ALA A 11 -16.42 -7.41 7.03
CA ALA A 11 -16.51 -8.70 6.37
C ALA A 11 -16.11 -8.61 4.89
N ARG A 12 -15.07 -9.36 4.48
CA ARG A 12 -14.62 -9.46 3.08
C ARG A 12 -15.31 -10.59 2.34
N GLU A 13 -15.42 -11.76 2.96
CA GLU A 13 -15.96 -12.96 2.32
C GLU A 13 -16.83 -13.76 3.30
N VAL A 14 -17.99 -14.21 2.83
CA VAL A 14 -18.90 -15.06 3.58
C VAL A 14 -19.16 -16.33 2.77
N THR A 15 -18.68 -17.46 3.26
CA THR A 15 -18.89 -18.75 2.63
C THR A 15 -19.97 -19.54 3.36
N SER A 16 -20.17 -20.80 2.94
CA SER A 16 -21.08 -21.72 3.61
C SER A 16 -20.58 -22.22 4.97
N VAL A 17 -19.27 -22.16 5.21
CA VAL A 17 -18.62 -22.74 6.41
C VAL A 17 -17.59 -21.82 7.08
N SER A 18 -17.32 -20.65 6.50
CA SER A 18 -16.39 -19.67 7.04
C SER A 18 -16.82 -18.23 6.75
N VAL A 19 -16.27 -17.31 7.54
CA VAL A 19 -16.35 -15.87 7.32
C VAL A 19 -14.96 -15.29 7.47
N THR A 20 -14.57 -14.42 6.54
CA THR A 20 -13.29 -13.72 6.54
C THR A 20 -13.54 -12.25 6.82
N PHE A 21 -12.90 -11.74 7.86
CA PHE A 21 -12.94 -10.34 8.26
C PHE A 21 -11.59 -9.67 7.99
N ALA A 22 -11.64 -8.41 7.61
CA ALA A 22 -10.51 -7.49 7.59
C ALA A 22 -10.63 -6.53 8.76
N LEU A 23 -9.57 -6.47 9.57
CA LEU A 23 -9.40 -5.48 10.63
C LEU A 23 -8.48 -4.39 10.10
N ARG A 24 -8.96 -3.15 10.15
CA ARG A 24 -8.19 -1.96 9.73
C ARG A 24 -8.27 -0.90 10.80
N ILE A 25 -7.13 -0.32 11.16
CA ILE A 25 -7.11 0.89 11.98
C ILE A 25 -7.50 2.06 11.07
N SER A 26 -8.62 2.71 11.37
CA SER A 26 -8.98 3.95 10.69
C SER A 26 -8.36 5.10 11.47
N ASP A 27 -7.31 5.72 10.91
CA ASP A 27 -6.85 7.03 11.37
C ASP A 27 -7.87 8.07 10.90
N SER A 28 -8.97 8.22 11.62
CA SER A 28 -10.05 9.17 11.29
C SER A 28 -9.66 10.64 11.51
N GLN A 29 -8.37 10.98 11.40
CA GLN A 29 -7.87 12.34 11.60
C GLN A 29 -6.58 12.60 10.81
N SER A 30 -6.54 12.24 9.53
CA SER A 30 -5.39 12.44 8.65
C SER A 30 -5.14 13.89 8.20
N ASP A 31 -5.76 14.91 8.82
CA ASP A 31 -5.55 16.32 8.43
C ASP A 31 -4.75 17.17 9.44
N TRP A 32 -4.44 16.65 10.64
CA TRP A 32 -3.75 17.45 11.68
C TRP A 32 -2.38 16.90 12.10
N SER A 33 -2.06 15.65 11.74
CA SER A 33 -0.85 14.96 12.19
C SER A 33 0.43 15.42 11.46
N SER A 34 0.30 15.99 10.27
CA SER A 34 1.45 16.45 9.46
C SER A 34 2.03 17.81 9.91
N LEU A 35 1.42 18.47 10.90
CA LEU A 35 1.82 19.83 11.33
C LEU A 35 2.47 19.87 12.73
N LEU A 36 2.62 18.72 13.41
CA LEU A 36 3.16 18.64 14.77
C LEU A 36 4.25 17.57 14.97
N THR A 37 4.87 17.09 13.89
CA THR A 37 5.99 16.14 13.97
C THR A 37 7.33 16.86 13.81
N ASP A 38 7.66 17.71 14.78
CA ASP A 38 9.04 18.05 15.09
C ASP A 38 9.11 18.31 16.61
N GLU A 39 10.10 17.71 17.28
CA GLU A 39 10.55 18.02 18.65
C GLU A 39 10.01 17.31 19.91
N LEU A 40 9.36 16.14 19.89
CA LEU A 40 9.24 15.36 21.15
C LEU A 40 9.41 13.85 20.93
N GLU A 41 10.67 13.40 21.01
CA GLU A 41 11.06 12.00 21.22
C GLU A 41 10.58 11.54 22.61
N GLY A 42 9.35 11.02 22.66
CA GLY A 42 8.79 10.31 23.81
C GLY A 42 8.17 9.00 23.32
N GLU A 43 8.78 7.89 23.72
CA GLU A 43 8.59 6.50 23.28
C GLU A 43 7.23 5.86 23.59
N ASP A 44 6.13 6.61 23.53
CA ASP A 44 4.77 6.04 23.61
C ASP A 44 4.17 5.93 22.21
N GLY A 45 4.83 5.14 21.36
CA GLY A 45 4.29 4.74 20.06
C GLY A 45 2.97 3.99 20.25
N PHE A 46 1.92 4.40 19.53
CA PHE A 46 0.64 3.71 19.59
C PHE A 46 0.80 2.24 19.17
N PRO A 47 0.13 1.29 19.85
CA PRO A 47 0.30 -0.13 19.57
C PRO A 47 -0.17 -0.46 18.15
N THR A 48 0.73 -1.05 17.35
CA THR A 48 0.42 -1.57 16.01
C THR A 48 -0.62 -2.69 16.11
N ILE A 49 -1.38 -2.96 15.03
CA ILE A 49 -2.34 -4.08 14.96
C ILE A 49 -1.71 -5.41 15.37
N ALA A 50 -0.47 -5.65 14.95
CA ALA A 50 0.31 -6.82 15.33
C ALA A 50 0.47 -6.95 16.85
N GLU A 51 0.78 -5.85 17.53
CA GLU A 51 0.94 -5.82 18.98
C GLU A 51 -0.41 -6.01 19.69
N ALA A 52 -1.45 -5.36 19.18
CA ALA A 52 -2.80 -5.45 19.73
C ALA A 52 -3.35 -6.89 19.66
N LEU A 53 -3.09 -7.59 18.55
CA LEU A 53 -3.45 -9.00 18.35
C LEU A 53 -2.54 -9.95 19.14
N GLY A 54 -1.25 -9.62 19.30
CA GLY A 54 -0.30 -10.40 20.09
C GLY A 54 -0.68 -10.53 21.57
N ARG A 55 -1.40 -9.54 22.11
CA ARG A 55 -1.95 -9.57 23.48
C ARG A 55 -3.20 -10.46 23.62
N GLY A 56 -3.82 -10.85 22.50
CA GLY A 56 -4.91 -11.82 22.46
C GLY A 56 -6.16 -11.30 21.74
N LEU A 57 -6.70 -12.15 20.87
CA LEU A 57 -7.98 -11.96 20.19
C LEU A 57 -8.99 -13.00 20.70
N VAL A 58 -10.12 -12.55 21.21
CA VAL A 58 -11.24 -13.41 21.59
C VAL A 58 -12.34 -13.28 20.55
N VAL A 59 -12.70 -14.40 19.93
CA VAL A 59 -13.81 -14.47 18.97
C VAL A 59 -14.99 -15.16 19.60
N ASN A 60 -16.14 -14.52 19.58
CA ASN A 60 -17.41 -15.06 20.06
C ASN A 60 -18.37 -15.26 18.89
N VAL A 61 -19.01 -16.41 18.81
CA VAL A 61 -20.04 -16.73 17.83
C VAL A 61 -21.33 -17.06 18.58
N ASN A 62 -22.36 -16.23 18.40
CA ASN A 62 -23.62 -16.27 19.17
C ASN A 62 -23.37 -16.26 20.69
N GLY A 63 -22.47 -15.40 21.16
CA GLY A 63 -22.11 -15.28 22.58
C GLY A 63 -21.20 -16.38 23.13
N ASN A 64 -20.78 -17.36 22.33
CA ASN A 64 -19.89 -18.44 22.77
C ASN A 64 -18.48 -18.28 22.20
N SER A 65 -17.45 -18.48 23.01
CA SER A 65 -16.05 -18.43 22.55
C SER A 65 -15.79 -19.46 21.45
N TRP A 66 -15.27 -19.03 20.31
CA TRP A 66 -15.02 -19.85 19.14
C TRP A 66 -13.53 -20.12 18.99
N LYS A 67 -13.15 -21.41 18.90
CA LYS A 67 -11.74 -21.83 18.84
C LYS A 67 -11.20 -21.96 17.41
N ARG A 68 -12.07 -22.04 16.42
CA ARG A 68 -11.70 -22.28 15.01
C ARG A 68 -11.52 -20.94 14.29
N VAL A 69 -10.41 -20.30 14.60
CA VAL A 69 -10.04 -18.98 14.08
C VAL A 69 -8.61 -19.03 13.55
N VAL A 70 -8.38 -18.45 12.38
CA VAL A 70 -7.05 -18.18 11.85
C VAL A 70 -6.88 -16.66 11.78
N VAL A 71 -5.74 -16.16 12.23
CA VAL A 71 -5.39 -14.73 12.15
C VAL A 71 -4.13 -14.63 11.31
N HIS A 72 -4.17 -13.78 10.31
CA HIS A 72 -3.02 -13.39 9.50
C HIS A 72 -2.86 -11.88 9.64
N VAL A 73 -1.65 -11.43 9.95
CA VAL A 73 -1.33 -10.00 10.07
C VAL A 73 -0.42 -9.66 8.91
N ASP A 74 -0.83 -8.70 8.11
CA ASP A 74 0.01 -8.11 7.08
C ASP A 74 0.72 -6.90 7.70
N GLU A 75 2.05 -6.99 7.81
CA GLU A 75 2.87 -5.93 8.39
C GLU A 75 3.00 -4.73 7.46
N ASP A 76 2.87 -4.94 6.14
CA ASP A 76 3.06 -3.89 5.14
C ASP A 76 1.78 -3.05 4.96
N GLU A 77 0.60 -3.67 5.09
CA GLU A 77 -0.69 -3.02 4.81
C GLU A 77 -1.43 -2.50 6.07
N GLU A 78 -0.86 -2.65 7.27
CA GLU A 78 -1.57 -2.43 8.54
C GLU A 78 -2.99 -3.05 8.52
N GLU A 79 -3.10 -4.26 7.95
CA GLU A 79 -4.35 -4.99 7.83
C GLU A 79 -4.19 -6.37 8.47
N ALA A 80 -5.17 -6.79 9.26
CA ALA A 80 -5.22 -8.15 9.77
C ALA A 80 -6.46 -8.88 9.26
N ILE A 81 -6.24 -10.08 8.73
CA ILE A 81 -7.26 -10.96 8.20
C ILE A 81 -7.61 -12.01 9.26
N VAL A 82 -8.88 -12.04 9.69
CA VAL A 82 -9.40 -13.00 10.65
C VAL A 82 -10.39 -13.92 9.96
N ILE A 83 -10.08 -15.21 9.89
CA ILE A 83 -10.93 -16.24 9.28
C ILE A 83 -11.57 -17.08 10.39
N VAL A 84 -12.89 -16.97 10.53
CA VAL A 84 -13.69 -17.81 11.42
C VAL A 84 -14.24 -18.97 10.60
N TYR A 85 -13.87 -20.21 10.94
CA TYR A 85 -14.24 -21.39 10.15
C TYR A 85 -14.96 -22.46 10.98
N GLY A 86 -15.60 -23.40 10.28
CA GLY A 86 -16.40 -24.47 10.89
C GLY A 86 -17.82 -24.05 11.25
N LEU A 87 -18.36 -23.01 10.60
CA LEU A 87 -19.75 -22.59 10.72
C LEU A 87 -20.66 -23.58 9.96
N SER A 88 -21.92 -23.66 10.36
CA SER A 88 -22.91 -24.48 9.66
C SER A 88 -23.60 -23.65 8.56
N PRO A 89 -23.82 -24.22 7.37
CA PRO A 89 -24.42 -23.49 6.26
C PRO A 89 -25.88 -23.10 6.56
N LYS A 90 -26.33 -22.01 5.91
CA LYS A 90 -27.70 -21.48 6.02
C LYS A 90 -28.11 -21.09 7.45
N ARG A 91 -27.14 -20.77 8.32
CA ARG A 91 -27.40 -20.25 9.67
C ARG A 91 -26.93 -18.81 9.78
N LYS A 92 -27.69 -18.03 10.56
CA LYS A 92 -27.33 -16.69 10.99
C LYS A 92 -26.43 -16.79 12.22
N TYR A 93 -25.33 -16.05 12.21
CA TYR A 93 -24.37 -15.97 13.28
C TYR A 93 -24.14 -14.50 13.63
N GLU A 94 -24.15 -14.21 14.91
CA GLU A 94 -23.62 -12.95 15.46
C GLU A 94 -22.17 -13.21 15.84
N ILE A 95 -21.23 -12.56 15.15
CA ILE A 95 -19.80 -12.76 15.36
C ILE A 95 -19.25 -11.51 16.04
N GLY A 96 -18.79 -11.67 17.28
CA GLY A 96 -18.11 -10.65 18.06
C GLY A 96 -16.61 -10.91 18.12
N LEU A 97 -15.81 -9.88 17.87
CA LEU A 97 -14.37 -9.86 18.06
C LEU A 97 -14.06 -8.91 19.20
N THR A 98 -13.38 -9.39 20.23
CA THR A 98 -12.93 -8.58 21.35
C THR A 98 -11.41 -8.62 21.42
N LEU A 99 -10.79 -7.46 21.36
CA LEU A 99 -9.35 -7.32 21.45
C LEU A 99 -8.97 -7.02 22.91
N VAL A 100 -8.14 -7.87 23.50
CA VAL A 100 -7.78 -7.76 24.93
C VAL A 100 -6.94 -6.52 25.20
N ALA A 101 -6.23 -6.00 24.20
CA ALA A 101 -5.34 -4.85 24.33
C ALA A 101 -6.05 -3.50 24.47
N SER A 102 -7.24 -3.36 23.89
CA SER A 102 -7.87 -2.05 23.67
C SER A 102 -9.26 -1.93 24.29
N ASP A 103 -9.75 -2.96 24.99
CA ASP A 103 -11.14 -3.07 25.47
C ASP A 103 -12.21 -2.80 24.38
N GLN A 104 -11.82 -2.84 23.11
CA GLN A 104 -12.72 -2.64 21.98
C GLN A 104 -13.37 -3.97 21.62
N SER A 105 -14.70 -3.99 21.69
CA SER A 105 -15.54 -5.06 21.17
C SER A 105 -16.17 -4.63 19.85
N LEU A 106 -15.88 -5.37 18.79
CA LEU A 106 -16.45 -5.20 17.45
C LEU A 106 -17.42 -6.36 17.22
N SER A 107 -18.65 -6.10 16.77
CA SER A 107 -19.64 -7.15 16.52
C SER A 107 -20.30 -6.98 15.17
N GLU A 108 -20.38 -8.04 14.39
CA GLU A 108 -20.99 -8.06 13.07
C GLU A 108 -21.96 -9.25 12.91
N ASN A 109 -23.11 -8.99 12.30
CA ASN A 109 -24.14 -10.00 12.06
C ASN A 109 -23.96 -10.59 10.66
N VAL A 110 -23.64 -11.89 10.58
CA VAL A 110 -23.33 -12.56 9.31
C VAL A 110 -24.26 -13.75 9.08
N THR A 111 -24.75 -13.89 7.84
CA THR A 111 -25.55 -15.05 7.43
C THR A 111 -24.75 -15.92 6.47
N THR A 112 -24.41 -17.14 6.88
CA THR A 112 -23.68 -18.09 6.02
C THR A 112 -24.51 -18.49 4.80
N LEU A 113 -23.86 -18.56 3.64
CA LEU A 113 -24.53 -18.92 2.40
C LEU A 113 -24.89 -20.41 2.38
N GLY A 114 -25.96 -20.77 1.70
CA GLY A 114 -26.22 -22.18 1.39
C GLY A 114 -25.16 -22.69 0.43
N ALA A 115 -24.64 -23.91 0.66
CA ALA A 115 -23.80 -24.59 -0.32
C ALA A 115 -24.52 -24.58 -1.68
N ALA A 116 -24.07 -23.72 -2.59
CA ALA A 116 -24.54 -23.72 -3.95
C ALA A 116 -24.00 -25.01 -4.58
N THR A 117 -24.87 -26.00 -4.74
CA THR A 117 -24.60 -27.13 -5.61
C THR A 117 -24.25 -26.55 -6.97
N SER A 118 -22.99 -26.72 -7.38
CA SER A 118 -22.53 -26.46 -8.73
C SER A 118 -23.53 -27.03 -9.73
N ASN A 119 -24.14 -26.16 -10.53
CA ASN A 119 -24.94 -26.55 -11.70
C ASN A 119 -24.01 -27.27 -12.68
N VAL A 120 -23.95 -28.60 -12.57
CA VAL A 120 -23.47 -29.47 -13.65
C VAL A 120 -24.69 -30.26 -14.11
N LEU A 121 -25.27 -29.80 -15.23
CA LEU A 121 -26.08 -30.64 -16.11
C LEU A 121 -25.25 -31.90 -16.44
N PRO A 122 -25.89 -33.08 -16.46
CA PRO A 122 -26.18 -33.61 -17.77
C PRO A 122 -27.55 -34.30 -17.87
N SER A 123 -28.23 -33.99 -18.99
CA SER A 123 -29.07 -34.91 -19.78
C SER A 123 -30.03 -35.86 -19.05
N ASN A 124 -31.30 -35.46 -19.07
CA ASN A 124 -32.44 -36.35 -19.26
C ASN A 124 -32.20 -37.21 -20.52
N PRO A 125 -32.43 -38.54 -20.49
CA PRO A 125 -33.70 -39.02 -21.06
C PRO A 125 -34.19 -40.33 -20.42
N SER A 126 -35.38 -40.31 -19.84
CA SER A 126 -36.20 -41.53 -19.82
C SER A 126 -37.66 -41.20 -19.52
N LEU A 127 -38.46 -41.29 -20.57
CA LEU A 127 -39.91 -41.40 -20.56
C LEU A 127 -40.35 -42.55 -19.64
N PRO A 128 -41.27 -42.34 -18.68
CA PRO A 128 -42.05 -43.43 -18.14
C PRO A 128 -43.17 -43.77 -19.13
N HIS A 129 -42.96 -44.93 -19.77
CA HIS A 129 -43.93 -45.76 -20.46
C HIS A 129 -45.33 -45.72 -19.82
N VAL A 130 -46.30 -45.22 -20.56
CA VAL A 130 -47.74 -45.33 -20.28
C VAL A 130 -48.16 -46.77 -20.61
N PRO A 131 -48.71 -47.55 -19.66
CA PRO A 131 -49.35 -48.81 -20.01
C PRO A 131 -50.71 -48.51 -20.66
N GLU A 132 -50.78 -48.67 -21.98
CA GLU A 132 -52.04 -48.77 -22.73
C GLU A 132 -52.87 -49.97 -22.24
N PRO A 133 -54.18 -49.83 -22.02
CA PRO A 133 -55.06 -50.97 -21.78
C PRO A 133 -55.29 -51.72 -23.10
N VAL A 134 -54.73 -52.92 -23.20
CA VAL A 134 -54.97 -53.85 -24.31
C VAL A 134 -56.44 -54.28 -24.30
N VAL A 135 -57.22 -53.68 -25.20
CA VAL A 135 -58.59 -54.08 -25.49
C VAL A 135 -58.53 -55.43 -26.21
N SER A 136 -59.16 -56.45 -25.63
CA SER A 136 -59.32 -57.77 -26.25
C SER A 136 -60.62 -57.81 -27.07
N PRO A 137 -60.60 -57.89 -28.41
CA PRO A 137 -61.78 -58.29 -29.18
C PRO A 137 -61.79 -59.81 -29.32
N SER A 138 -62.53 -60.49 -28.43
CA SER A 138 -62.81 -61.93 -28.59
C SER A 138 -63.63 -62.14 -29.85
N THR A 139 -62.93 -62.68 -30.85
CA THR A 139 -63.43 -63.02 -32.17
C THR A 139 -64.19 -64.34 -32.09
N LEU A 140 -65.37 -64.34 -32.69
CA LEU A 140 -66.29 -65.44 -32.87
C LEU A 140 -65.58 -66.70 -33.43
N THR A 141 -65.81 -67.85 -32.80
CA THR A 141 -65.70 -69.16 -33.45
C THR A 141 -66.92 -70.01 -33.07
N PRO A 142 -67.82 -70.33 -34.02
CA PRO A 142 -68.86 -71.33 -33.83
C PRO A 142 -68.29 -72.74 -34.08
N PRO A 143 -68.61 -73.76 -33.27
CA PRO A 143 -68.28 -75.14 -33.63
C PRO A 143 -69.26 -75.66 -34.68
N THR A 144 -68.79 -75.82 -35.90
CA THR A 144 -69.42 -76.63 -36.95
C THR A 144 -69.45 -78.10 -36.51
N THR A 145 -70.64 -78.67 -36.38
CA THR A 145 -70.87 -80.12 -36.25
C THR A 145 -71.57 -80.62 -37.50
N PRO A 146 -71.09 -81.68 -38.19
CA PRO A 146 -71.87 -82.38 -39.19
C PRO A 146 -72.50 -83.65 -38.60
N ILE A 147 -73.83 -83.58 -38.47
CA ILE A 147 -74.82 -84.56 -38.95
C ILE A 147 -74.43 -86.05 -38.85
N ARG A 148 -75.08 -86.76 -37.93
CA ARG A 148 -75.43 -88.18 -38.14
C ARG A 148 -76.89 -88.43 -37.77
N SER A 149 -77.62 -88.88 -38.79
CA SER A 149 -79.03 -89.16 -38.90
C SER A 149 -79.51 -90.30 -38.00
N THR A 150 -80.46 -90.01 -37.10
CA THR A 150 -81.44 -90.98 -36.59
C THR A 150 -82.76 -90.26 -36.30
N PRO A 151 -83.93 -90.87 -36.60
CA PRO A 151 -85.23 -90.19 -36.59
C PRO A 151 -85.65 -89.78 -35.17
N PRO A 152 -86.39 -88.67 -34.99
CA PRO A 152 -86.64 -88.10 -33.68
C PRO A 152 -87.66 -88.96 -32.94
N ARG A 153 -87.24 -89.58 -31.84
CA ARG A 153 -88.19 -89.99 -30.80
C ARG A 153 -88.72 -88.70 -30.20
N VAL A 154 -89.96 -88.35 -30.56
CA VAL A 154 -90.68 -87.17 -30.08
C VAL A 154 -90.60 -87.20 -28.54
N PRO A 155 -89.82 -86.30 -27.90
CA PRO A 155 -89.88 -86.19 -26.46
C PRO A 155 -91.33 -85.80 -26.11
N PRO A 156 -91.88 -86.33 -25.00
CA PRO A 156 -93.22 -85.95 -24.57
C PRO A 156 -93.30 -84.42 -24.52
N ALA A 157 -94.42 -83.85 -24.96
CA ALA A 157 -94.58 -82.41 -25.19
C ALA A 157 -94.13 -81.53 -23.99
N GLU A 158 -94.17 -82.10 -22.80
CA GLU A 158 -93.77 -81.52 -21.53
C GLU A 158 -92.25 -81.28 -21.41
N ASP A 159 -91.40 -82.20 -21.86
CA ASP A 159 -89.94 -82.04 -21.83
C ASP A 159 -89.47 -80.95 -22.79
N ARG A 160 -90.11 -80.86 -23.96
CA ARG A 160 -89.86 -79.79 -24.93
C ARG A 160 -90.27 -78.42 -24.38
N ALA A 161 -91.41 -78.35 -23.69
CA ALA A 161 -91.85 -77.13 -23.02
C ALA A 161 -90.88 -76.70 -21.91
N ASN A 162 -90.35 -77.65 -21.14
CA ASN A 162 -89.34 -77.38 -20.10
C ASN A 162 -88.00 -76.92 -20.69
N GLN A 163 -87.57 -77.47 -21.82
CA GLN A 163 -86.37 -77.01 -22.53
C GLN A 163 -86.52 -75.58 -23.06
N LEU A 164 -87.67 -75.25 -23.66
CA LEU A 164 -87.96 -73.89 -24.13
C LEU A 164 -88.03 -72.88 -22.97
N ARG A 165 -88.63 -73.26 -21.84
CA ARG A 165 -88.64 -72.43 -20.62
C ARG A 165 -87.22 -72.16 -20.10
N LYS A 166 -86.35 -73.17 -20.08
CA LYS A 166 -84.94 -73.01 -19.70
C LYS A 166 -84.20 -72.09 -20.68
N GLN A 167 -84.40 -72.25 -21.98
CA GLN A 167 -83.79 -71.37 -22.99
C GLN A 167 -84.27 -69.93 -22.86
N LEU A 168 -85.57 -69.69 -22.64
CA LEU A 168 -86.11 -68.35 -22.37
C LEU A 168 -85.52 -67.75 -21.09
N ALA A 169 -85.36 -68.55 -20.03
CA ALA A 169 -84.73 -68.10 -18.80
C ALA A 169 -83.25 -67.71 -19.00
N LEU A 170 -82.49 -68.49 -19.77
CA LEU A 170 -81.11 -68.16 -20.14
C LEU A 170 -81.03 -66.87 -20.96
N ILE A 171 -81.85 -66.74 -22.01
CA ILE A 171 -81.89 -65.53 -22.84
C ILE A 171 -82.28 -64.30 -22.00
N ASN A 172 -83.23 -64.43 -21.07
CA ASN A 172 -83.60 -63.34 -20.16
C ASN A 172 -82.45 -62.98 -19.20
N ALA A 173 -81.74 -63.97 -18.64
CA ALA A 173 -80.58 -63.73 -17.79
C ALA A 173 -79.44 -63.05 -18.57
N GLU A 174 -79.15 -63.48 -19.79
CA GLU A 174 -78.18 -62.85 -20.69
C GLU A 174 -78.58 -61.42 -21.04
N ARG A 175 -79.87 -61.18 -21.32
CA ARG A 175 -80.40 -59.83 -21.58
C ARG A 175 -80.19 -58.93 -20.37
N ASP A 176 -80.53 -59.41 -19.16
CA ASP A 176 -80.38 -58.61 -17.94
C ASP A 176 -78.91 -58.32 -17.62
N GLU A 177 -78.01 -59.28 -17.88
CA GLU A 177 -76.56 -59.11 -17.78
C GLU A 177 -76.04 -58.06 -18.77
N LEU A 178 -76.41 -58.14 -20.06
CA LEU A 178 -76.01 -57.15 -21.07
C LEU A 178 -76.55 -55.74 -20.74
N VAL A 179 -77.78 -55.65 -20.21
CA VAL A 179 -78.34 -54.37 -19.75
C VAL A 179 -77.56 -53.82 -18.56
N SER A 180 -77.12 -54.68 -17.64
CA SER A 180 -76.25 -54.31 -16.52
C SER A 180 -74.90 -53.77 -17.02
N GLN A 181 -74.23 -54.51 -17.90
CA GLN A 181 -72.95 -54.11 -18.51
C GLN A 181 -73.05 -52.78 -19.27
N LEU A 182 -74.13 -52.59 -20.04
CA LEU A 182 -74.34 -51.34 -20.78
C LEU A 182 -74.56 -50.14 -19.84
N LYS A 183 -75.28 -50.32 -18.73
CA LYS A 183 -75.42 -49.28 -17.70
C LYS A 183 -74.09 -48.97 -17.03
N GLN A 184 -73.29 -50.00 -16.74
CA GLN A 184 -71.98 -49.85 -16.14
C GLN A 184 -71.02 -49.11 -17.07
N ALA A 185 -70.92 -49.53 -18.34
CA ALA A 185 -70.10 -48.86 -19.35
C ALA A 185 -70.49 -47.38 -19.55
N ARG A 186 -71.78 -47.04 -19.52
CA ARG A 186 -72.23 -45.64 -19.58
C ARG A 186 -71.77 -44.83 -18.37
N ARG A 187 -71.86 -45.39 -17.16
CA ARG A 187 -71.39 -44.71 -15.93
C ARG A 187 -69.87 -44.53 -15.95
N ASP A 188 -69.14 -45.55 -16.37
CA ASP A 188 -67.68 -45.50 -16.46
C ASP A 188 -67.23 -44.48 -17.52
N SER A 189 -67.87 -44.46 -18.70
CA SER A 189 -67.63 -43.45 -19.74
C SER A 189 -67.88 -42.03 -19.25
N GLN A 190 -68.98 -41.79 -18.52
CA GLN A 190 -69.28 -40.48 -17.95
C GLN A 190 -68.26 -40.07 -16.87
N ARG A 191 -67.79 -41.02 -16.07
CA ARG A 191 -66.75 -40.80 -15.06
C ARG A 191 -65.42 -40.44 -15.71
N THR A 192 -65.02 -41.14 -16.78
CA THR A 192 -63.79 -40.83 -17.52
C THR A 192 -63.87 -39.49 -18.23
N GLU A 193 -65.00 -39.14 -18.84
CA GLU A 193 -65.18 -37.82 -19.47
C GLU A 193 -65.05 -36.68 -18.44
N THR A 194 -65.63 -36.86 -17.26
CA THR A 194 -65.53 -35.87 -16.18
C THR A 194 -64.08 -35.75 -15.68
N ALA A 195 -63.36 -36.88 -15.57
CA ALA A 195 -61.95 -36.90 -15.21
C ALA A 195 -61.07 -36.18 -16.25
N LEU A 196 -61.26 -36.47 -17.54
CA LEU A 196 -60.53 -35.82 -18.63
C LEU A 196 -60.80 -34.32 -18.70
N LYS A 197 -62.05 -33.88 -18.48
CA LYS A 197 -62.38 -32.45 -18.39
C LYS A 197 -61.63 -31.78 -17.23
N GLY A 198 -61.58 -32.44 -16.07
CA GLY A 198 -60.81 -31.96 -14.91
C GLY A 198 -59.31 -31.84 -15.20
N GLU A 199 -58.73 -32.83 -15.90
CA GLU A 199 -57.31 -32.81 -16.30
C GLU A 199 -57.03 -31.69 -17.30
N ILE A 200 -57.88 -31.50 -18.32
CA ILE A 200 -57.74 -30.39 -19.28
C ILE A 200 -57.76 -29.04 -18.57
N GLU A 201 -58.67 -28.84 -17.61
CA GLU A 201 -58.71 -27.61 -16.83
C GLU A 201 -57.46 -27.44 -15.95
N ALA A 202 -56.97 -28.52 -15.34
CA ALA A 202 -55.75 -28.50 -14.56
C ALA A 202 -54.53 -28.13 -15.42
N LEU A 203 -54.40 -28.73 -16.60
CA LEU A 203 -53.34 -28.43 -17.57
C LEU A 203 -53.43 -27.00 -18.10
N LYS A 204 -54.64 -26.49 -18.37
CA LYS A 204 -54.83 -25.07 -18.75
C LYS A 204 -54.37 -24.12 -17.67
N ARG A 205 -54.76 -24.34 -16.40
CA ARG A 205 -54.31 -23.52 -15.26
C ARG A 205 -52.79 -23.60 -15.07
N ALA A 206 -52.21 -24.79 -15.22
CA ALA A 206 -50.76 -24.97 -15.13
C ALA A 206 -50.03 -24.24 -16.27
N SER A 207 -50.53 -24.32 -17.50
CA SER A 207 -50.00 -23.61 -18.67
C SER A 207 -50.04 -22.10 -18.48
N GLU A 208 -51.16 -21.55 -18.02
CA GLU A 208 -51.30 -20.10 -17.80
C GLU A 208 -50.37 -19.60 -16.69
N LYS A 209 -50.21 -20.39 -15.60
CA LYS A 209 -49.24 -20.11 -14.56
C LYS A 209 -47.80 -20.12 -15.10
N HIS A 210 -47.45 -21.08 -15.94
CA HIS A 210 -46.12 -21.16 -16.55
C HIS A 210 -45.82 -20.00 -17.50
N ALA A 211 -46.79 -19.55 -18.30
CA ALA A 211 -46.62 -18.40 -19.20
C ALA A 211 -46.20 -17.12 -18.44
N SER A 212 -46.80 -16.87 -17.28
CA SER A 212 -46.42 -15.71 -16.43
C SER A 212 -44.99 -15.82 -15.87
N THR A 213 -44.56 -17.05 -15.52
CA THR A 213 -43.21 -17.31 -15.00
C THR A 213 -42.17 -17.17 -16.10
N GLU A 214 -42.50 -17.68 -17.30
CA GLU A 214 -41.65 -17.55 -18.48
C GLU A 214 -41.43 -16.09 -18.86
N HIS A 215 -42.49 -15.26 -18.84
CA HIS A 215 -42.37 -13.83 -19.10
C HIS A 215 -41.37 -13.15 -18.15
N ARG A 216 -41.46 -13.42 -16.84
CA ARG A 216 -40.51 -12.90 -15.85
C ARG A 216 -39.08 -13.39 -16.10
N SER A 217 -38.93 -14.66 -16.47
CA SER A 217 -37.61 -15.22 -16.78
C SER A 217 -36.98 -14.55 -18.00
N ARG A 218 -37.76 -14.27 -19.05
CA ARG A 218 -37.30 -13.55 -20.25
C ARG A 218 -36.91 -12.11 -19.92
N GLN A 219 -37.70 -11.41 -19.10
CA GLN A 219 -37.34 -10.07 -18.62
C GLN A 219 -36.02 -10.07 -17.84
N LYS A 220 -35.80 -11.07 -16.97
CA LYS A 220 -34.53 -11.21 -16.25
C LYS A 220 -33.37 -11.45 -17.21
N VAL A 221 -33.55 -12.28 -18.24
CA VAL A 221 -32.52 -12.50 -19.26
C VAL A 221 -32.18 -11.20 -20.01
N LEU A 222 -33.19 -10.41 -20.40
CA LEU A 222 -32.96 -9.12 -21.07
C LEU A 222 -32.23 -8.12 -20.16
N ALA A 223 -32.62 -8.01 -18.89
CA ALA A 223 -31.94 -7.15 -17.92
C ALA A 223 -30.48 -7.58 -17.70
N LEU A 224 -30.22 -8.90 -17.65
CA LEU A 224 -28.85 -9.41 -17.56
C LEU A 224 -28.04 -9.14 -18.83
N GLN A 225 -28.64 -9.22 -20.02
CA GLN A 225 -27.99 -8.88 -21.28
C GLN A 225 -27.62 -7.39 -21.34
N GLU A 226 -28.51 -6.51 -20.87
CA GLU A 226 -28.23 -5.08 -20.78
C GLU A 226 -27.13 -4.77 -19.77
N ALA A 227 -27.16 -5.43 -18.60
CA ALA A 227 -26.11 -5.31 -17.59
C ALA A 227 -24.74 -5.77 -18.12
N VAL A 228 -24.67 -6.87 -18.88
CA VAL A 228 -23.43 -7.34 -19.52
C VAL A 228 -22.95 -6.33 -20.57
N LYS A 229 -23.86 -5.78 -21.39
CA LYS A 229 -23.50 -4.75 -22.37
C LYS A 229 -22.94 -3.49 -21.69
N GLN A 230 -23.56 -3.05 -20.60
CA GLN A 230 -23.09 -1.90 -19.83
C GLN A 230 -21.74 -2.15 -19.16
N ALA A 231 -21.53 -3.35 -18.60
CA ALA A 231 -20.25 -3.73 -18.00
C ALA A 231 -19.12 -3.78 -19.03
N ASN A 232 -19.38 -4.28 -20.24
CA ASN A 232 -18.40 -4.30 -21.31
C ASN A 232 -18.05 -2.87 -21.79
N ALA A 233 -19.04 -1.99 -21.94
CA ALA A 233 -18.78 -0.60 -22.30
C ALA A 233 -17.94 0.13 -21.24
N ALA A 234 -18.22 -0.09 -19.95
CA ALA A 234 -17.41 0.47 -18.87
C ALA A 234 -15.99 -0.11 -18.86
N ALA A 235 -15.82 -1.39 -19.20
CA ALA A 235 -14.50 -2.01 -19.32
C ALA A 235 -13.68 -1.39 -20.46
N GLU A 236 -14.31 -1.15 -21.62
CA GLU A 236 -13.67 -0.47 -22.76
C GLU A 236 -13.25 0.97 -22.41
N GLU A 237 -14.06 1.71 -21.67
CA GLU A 237 -13.69 3.05 -21.18
C GLU A 237 -12.49 3.02 -20.23
N ILE A 238 -12.45 2.05 -19.30
CA ILE A 238 -11.31 1.85 -18.40
C ILE A 238 -10.06 1.51 -19.20
N GLU A 239 -10.15 0.61 -20.18
CA GLU A 239 -9.03 0.24 -21.06
C GLU A 239 -8.47 1.46 -21.81
N GLN A 240 -9.33 2.31 -22.39
CA GLN A 240 -8.91 3.55 -23.04
C GLN A 240 -8.20 4.52 -22.07
N THR A 241 -8.69 4.65 -20.84
CA THR A 241 -8.01 5.48 -19.83
C THR A 241 -6.66 4.89 -19.42
N ALA A 242 -6.55 3.56 -19.35
CA ALA A 242 -5.29 2.87 -19.08
C ALA A 242 -4.29 3.10 -20.22
N GLU A 243 -4.71 2.95 -21.48
CA GLU A 243 -3.89 3.25 -22.65
C GLU A 243 -3.39 4.71 -22.65
N SER A 244 -4.26 5.66 -22.32
CA SER A 244 -3.87 7.08 -22.23
C SER A 244 -2.83 7.33 -21.13
N ILE A 245 -2.94 6.65 -19.99
CA ILE A 245 -1.95 6.73 -18.91
C ILE A 245 -0.63 6.09 -19.37
N GLU A 246 -0.68 4.90 -19.97
CA GLU A 246 0.49 4.19 -20.49
C GLU A 246 1.24 5.00 -21.56
N GLU A 247 0.52 5.74 -22.41
CA GLU A 247 1.13 6.64 -23.41
C GLU A 247 1.90 7.80 -22.75
N THR A 248 1.38 8.36 -21.66
CA THR A 248 2.00 9.52 -20.98
C THR A 248 3.16 9.14 -20.06
N LEU A 249 3.15 7.91 -19.53
CA LEU A 249 4.16 7.38 -18.61
C LEU A 249 5.62 7.54 -19.08
N PRO A 250 6.02 7.15 -20.30
CA PRO A 250 7.42 7.26 -20.75
C PRO A 250 7.90 8.73 -20.81
N SER A 251 7.02 9.67 -21.11
CA SER A 251 7.37 11.10 -21.15
C SER A 251 7.66 11.65 -19.76
N LEU A 252 6.90 11.19 -18.74
CA LEU A 252 7.12 11.56 -17.34
C LEU A 252 8.39 10.92 -16.81
N GLU A 253 8.65 9.65 -17.12
CA GLU A 253 9.91 8.98 -16.79
C GLU A 253 11.11 9.69 -17.41
N GLN A 254 11.01 10.09 -18.69
CA GLN A 254 12.07 10.84 -19.36
C GLN A 254 12.33 12.17 -18.65
N ARG A 255 11.28 12.89 -18.24
CA ARG A 255 11.42 14.15 -17.50
C ARG A 255 12.02 13.94 -16.11
N ALA A 256 11.60 12.89 -15.40
CA ALA A 256 12.17 12.53 -14.10
C ALA A 256 13.67 12.22 -14.22
N ASN A 257 14.07 11.45 -15.24
CA ASN A 257 15.46 11.14 -15.53
C ASN A 257 16.28 12.41 -15.87
N GLN A 258 15.71 13.35 -16.63
CA GLN A 258 16.36 14.63 -16.91
C GLN A 258 16.57 15.48 -15.65
N VAL A 259 15.53 15.58 -14.81
CA VAL A 259 15.63 16.31 -13.54
C VAL A 259 16.66 15.65 -12.61
N GLN A 260 16.67 14.32 -12.54
CA GLN A 260 17.65 13.57 -11.76
C GLN A 260 19.09 13.82 -12.26
N ALA A 261 19.32 13.76 -13.57
CA ALA A 261 20.63 14.05 -14.15
C ALA A 261 21.11 15.49 -13.85
N THR A 262 20.23 16.48 -13.95
CA THR A 262 20.59 17.88 -13.61
C THR A 262 20.87 18.06 -12.12
N ARG A 263 20.13 17.36 -11.24
CA ARG A 263 20.39 17.33 -9.80
C ARG A 263 21.75 16.73 -9.49
N ASP A 264 22.09 15.60 -10.12
CA ASP A 264 23.36 14.93 -9.92
C ASP A 264 24.53 15.80 -10.42
N GLN A 265 24.38 16.45 -11.57
CA GLN A 265 25.35 17.41 -12.07
C GLN A 265 25.56 18.58 -11.09
N ALA A 266 24.47 19.21 -10.63
CA ALA A 266 24.55 20.30 -9.66
C ALA A 266 25.23 19.88 -8.34
N LYS A 267 24.98 18.65 -7.89
CA LYS A 267 25.64 18.07 -6.72
C LYS A 267 27.15 17.91 -6.95
N THR A 268 27.56 17.39 -8.11
CA THR A 268 29.00 17.26 -8.44
C THR A 268 29.70 18.62 -8.56
N ASP A 269 29.02 19.64 -9.09
CA ASP A 269 29.56 21.01 -9.19
C ASP A 269 29.69 21.66 -7.81
N MET A 270 28.71 21.44 -6.92
CA MET A 270 28.78 21.86 -5.52
C MET A 270 29.97 21.23 -4.82
N GLU A 271 30.12 19.90 -4.91
CA GLU A 271 31.26 19.17 -4.32
C GLU A 271 32.61 19.70 -4.83
N ARG A 272 32.70 19.95 -6.14
CA ARG A 272 33.91 20.53 -6.74
C ARG A 272 34.23 21.91 -6.16
N LYS A 273 33.21 22.76 -5.99
CA LYS A 273 33.39 24.10 -5.40
C LYS A 273 33.76 24.02 -3.93
N PHE A 274 33.13 23.14 -3.14
CA PHE A 274 33.50 22.92 -1.75
C PHE A 274 34.96 22.45 -1.62
N SER A 275 35.38 21.46 -2.42
CA SER A 275 36.78 21.02 -2.46
C SER A 275 37.75 22.15 -2.82
N GLN A 276 37.36 23.06 -3.72
CA GLN A 276 38.16 24.25 -4.03
C GLN A 276 38.23 25.23 -2.85
N PHE A 277 37.11 25.48 -2.16
CA PHE A 277 37.08 26.34 -0.97
C PHE A 277 37.94 25.76 0.15
N ASP A 278 37.84 24.46 0.43
CA ASP A 278 38.67 23.78 1.43
C ASP A 278 40.16 23.84 1.07
N ALA A 279 40.51 23.73 -0.21
CA ALA A 279 41.88 23.89 -0.68
C ALA A 279 42.40 25.34 -0.52
N VAL A 280 41.55 26.36 -0.65
CA VAL A 280 41.93 27.76 -0.40
C VAL A 280 42.05 28.02 1.10
N ILE A 281 41.06 27.61 1.90
CA ILE A 281 41.07 27.75 3.36
C ILE A 281 42.29 27.04 3.96
N SER A 282 42.61 25.83 3.50
CA SER A 282 43.81 25.11 3.98
C SER A 282 45.13 25.80 3.61
N LYS A 283 45.19 26.54 2.49
CA LYS A 283 46.37 27.36 2.15
C LYS A 283 46.46 28.61 3.02
N GLU A 284 45.35 29.32 3.19
CA GLU A 284 45.31 30.54 4.01
C GLU A 284 45.58 30.24 5.49
N THR A 285 45.03 29.15 6.02
CA THR A 285 45.34 28.72 7.39
C THR A 285 46.82 28.38 7.58
N ARG A 286 47.48 27.76 6.58
CA ARG A 286 48.94 27.53 6.61
C ARG A 286 49.72 28.85 6.58
N THR A 287 49.37 29.79 5.70
CA THR A 287 50.09 31.08 5.64
C THR A 287 49.88 31.90 6.92
N ILE A 288 48.68 31.87 7.52
CA ILE A 288 48.42 32.49 8.83
C ILE A 288 49.31 31.86 9.91
N GLN A 289 49.44 30.54 9.95
CA GLN A 289 50.30 29.84 10.91
C GLN A 289 51.78 30.19 10.71
N GLU A 290 52.24 30.27 9.46
CA GLU A 290 53.61 30.71 9.12
C GLU A 290 53.87 32.14 9.61
N LEU A 291 52.97 33.09 9.31
CA LEU A 291 53.08 34.49 9.76
C LEU A 291 53.01 34.62 11.28
N GLN A 292 52.20 33.81 11.97
CA GLN A 292 52.18 33.74 13.43
C GLN A 292 53.53 33.22 13.98
N GLY A 293 54.13 32.22 13.33
CA GLY A 293 55.47 31.74 13.65
C GLY A 293 56.56 32.81 13.46
N GLU A 294 56.44 33.63 12.42
CA GLU A 294 57.34 34.78 12.21
C GLU A 294 57.14 35.86 13.27
N LEU A 295 55.89 36.21 13.59
CA LEU A 295 55.55 37.21 14.60
C LEU A 295 56.09 36.79 15.98
N THR A 296 55.90 35.54 16.39
CA THR A 296 56.46 35.01 17.64
C THR A 296 57.99 35.06 17.64
N THR A 297 58.64 34.73 16.52
CA THR A 297 60.10 34.84 16.36
C THR A 297 60.59 36.29 16.45
N LEU A 298 59.89 37.24 15.84
CA LEU A 298 60.23 38.66 15.93
C LEU A 298 59.98 39.22 17.34
N CYS A 299 58.89 38.81 17.99
CA CYS A 299 58.57 39.18 19.37
C CYS A 299 59.70 38.75 20.32
N THR A 300 60.13 37.49 20.27
CA THR A 300 61.24 37.00 21.12
C THR A 300 62.59 37.68 20.80
N LYS A 301 62.83 38.09 19.54
CA LYS A 301 64.01 38.90 19.18
C LYS A 301 63.92 40.31 19.77
N LEU A 302 62.76 40.94 19.68
CA LEU A 302 62.51 42.25 20.28
C LEU A 302 62.70 42.19 21.79
N GLU A 303 62.10 41.22 22.48
CA GLU A 303 62.29 40.99 23.92
C GLU A 303 63.77 40.87 24.30
N LYS A 304 64.58 40.12 23.52
CA LYS A 304 66.02 40.01 23.73
C LYS A 304 66.77 41.32 23.53
N VAL A 305 66.44 42.09 22.50
CA VAL A 305 67.07 43.40 22.24
C VAL A 305 66.68 44.40 23.31
N THR A 306 65.41 44.44 23.72
CA THR A 306 64.91 45.26 24.82
C THR A 306 65.59 44.87 26.13
N ALA A 307 65.71 43.58 26.46
CA ALA A 307 66.42 43.13 27.66
C ALA A 307 67.92 43.54 27.65
N LYS A 308 68.59 43.49 26.48
CA LYS A 308 69.96 43.98 26.33
C LYS A 308 70.04 45.50 26.47
N LYS A 309 69.11 46.24 25.87
CA LYS A 309 69.01 47.70 26.02
C LYS A 309 68.85 48.06 27.49
N ASP A 310 67.89 47.44 28.18
CA ASP A 310 67.64 47.64 29.60
C ASP A 310 68.87 47.34 30.45
N LYS A 311 69.59 46.26 30.16
CA LYS A 311 70.85 45.93 30.85
C LYS A 311 71.92 47.01 30.59
N LEU A 312 72.08 47.45 29.34
CA LEU A 312 73.05 48.48 29.01
C LEU A 312 72.72 49.82 29.70
N GLU A 313 71.46 50.22 29.63
CA GLU A 313 70.93 51.48 30.17
C GLU A 313 70.94 51.52 31.70
N LYS A 314 70.57 50.42 32.37
CA LYS A 314 70.44 50.38 33.84
C LYS A 314 71.69 49.92 34.58
N GLU A 315 72.52 49.08 33.96
CA GLU A 315 73.70 48.50 34.63
C GLU A 315 74.99 49.12 34.10
N THR A 316 75.23 49.06 32.79
CA THR A 316 76.56 49.39 32.24
C THR A 316 76.82 50.89 32.13
N VAL A 317 75.84 51.68 31.68
CA VAL A 317 76.00 53.13 31.52
C VAL A 317 76.23 53.81 32.87
N PRO A 318 75.44 53.53 33.93
CA PRO A 318 75.69 54.12 35.25
C PRO A 318 77.04 53.71 35.85
N GLN A 319 77.45 52.45 35.70
CA GLN A 319 78.78 51.98 36.15
C GLN A 319 79.92 52.72 35.42
N LEU A 320 79.77 53.00 34.13
CA LEU A 320 80.76 53.77 33.36
C LEU A 320 80.75 55.25 33.74
N GLU A 321 79.58 55.84 33.97
CA GLU A 321 79.43 57.22 34.46
C GLU A 321 80.06 57.41 35.85
N GLU A 322 79.85 56.45 36.76
CA GLU A 322 80.47 56.40 38.08
C GLU A 322 82.00 56.34 37.98
N ARG A 323 82.54 55.41 37.18
CA ARG A 323 83.99 55.34 36.93
C ARG A 323 84.56 56.61 36.28
N LEU A 324 83.83 57.24 35.35
CA LEU A 324 84.26 58.52 34.77
C LEU A 324 84.25 59.63 35.82
N CYS A 325 83.31 59.62 36.76
CA CYS A 325 83.28 60.55 37.88
C CYS A 325 84.48 60.31 38.82
N GLU A 326 84.78 59.05 39.14
CA GLU A 326 85.96 58.66 39.92
C GLU A 326 87.26 59.12 39.25
N ILE A 327 87.45 58.82 37.96
CA ILE A 327 88.65 59.23 37.21
C ILE A 327 88.75 60.74 37.10
N ARG A 328 87.64 61.46 36.86
CA ARG A 328 87.64 62.93 36.84
C ARG A 328 88.05 63.51 38.19
N ARG A 329 87.54 62.94 39.28
CA ARG A 329 87.92 63.30 40.65
C ARG A 329 89.41 63.03 40.90
N GLU A 330 89.93 61.88 40.48
CA GLU A 330 91.35 61.55 40.57
C GLU A 330 92.22 62.48 39.72
N LEU A 331 91.78 62.87 38.52
CA LEU A 331 92.49 63.85 37.68
C LEU A 331 92.50 65.23 38.32
N GLU A 332 91.39 65.66 38.92
CA GLU A 332 91.33 66.93 39.64
C GLU A 332 92.26 66.91 40.87
N GLU A 333 92.31 65.79 41.59
CA GLU A 333 93.24 65.58 42.70
C GLU A 333 94.71 65.56 42.23
N LEU A 334 95.02 64.93 41.09
CA LEU A 334 96.33 64.94 40.46
C LEU A 334 96.70 66.33 39.92
N GLN A 335 95.75 67.10 39.42
CA GLN A 335 95.98 68.46 38.94
C GLN A 335 96.22 69.45 40.09
N VAL A 336 95.55 69.25 41.23
CA VAL A 336 95.80 70.00 42.48
C VAL A 336 97.13 69.59 43.14
N SER A 337 97.50 68.31 43.06
CA SER A 337 98.76 67.79 43.60
C SER A 337 99.96 67.90 42.65
N SER A 338 99.73 68.35 41.40
CA SER A 338 100.80 68.63 40.43
C SER A 338 101.49 69.97 40.77
N PRO A 339 102.74 69.96 41.27
CA PRO A 339 103.48 71.18 41.52
C PRO A 339 103.97 71.75 40.18
N ARG A 340 103.62 73.02 39.96
CA ARG A 340 104.15 73.94 38.94
C ARG A 340 105.63 73.64 38.62
N MET A 341 105.88 72.90 37.55
CA MET A 341 107.19 72.72 36.95
C MET A 341 107.15 73.37 35.56
N GLU A 342 107.70 74.57 35.49
CA GLU A 342 108.09 75.30 34.28
C GLU A 342 109.17 74.49 33.55
N GLU A 343 109.05 74.25 32.23
CA GLU A 343 110.12 74.09 31.21
C GLU A 343 109.56 73.45 29.91
N PRO A 344 110.23 73.57 28.75
CA PRO A 344 109.77 74.44 27.67
C PRO A 344 109.38 73.67 26.40
N TYR A 345 108.76 74.41 25.48
CA TYR A 345 108.48 74.03 24.11
C TYR A 345 109.67 73.30 23.43
N ASP A 346 109.41 72.11 22.89
CA ASP A 346 110.03 71.70 21.64
C ASP A 346 108.97 71.11 20.69
N ASN A 347 108.88 71.77 19.54
CA ASN A 347 107.87 71.61 18.52
C ASN A 347 108.45 70.71 17.45
N ASN A 348 108.13 69.41 17.46
CA ASN A 348 108.46 68.54 16.34
C ASN A 348 107.31 67.55 16.07
N GLU A 349 106.46 67.96 15.12
CA GLU A 349 105.36 67.17 14.54
C GLU A 349 105.91 65.85 13.95
N GLN A 350 105.83 64.76 14.70
CA GLN A 350 105.90 63.41 14.16
C GLN A 350 104.48 62.91 13.91
N GLN A 351 104.10 62.95 12.64
CA GLN A 351 102.84 62.47 12.08
C GLN A 351 102.78 60.93 12.19
N TRP A 352 102.30 60.41 13.32
CA TRP A 352 102.12 58.97 13.54
C TRP A 352 100.79 58.47 12.94
N HIS A 353 100.92 57.39 12.19
CA HIS A 353 99.85 56.62 11.53
C HIS A 353 98.67 56.25 12.44
N VAL A 354 97.47 56.72 12.08
CA VAL A 354 96.21 56.15 12.59
C VAL A 354 95.87 54.92 11.74
N ARG A 355 96.11 53.72 12.29
CA ARG A 355 95.54 52.48 11.76
C ARG A 355 94.03 52.51 11.94
N GLY A 356 93.30 52.66 10.83
CA GLY A 356 91.86 52.43 10.78
C GLY A 356 91.54 50.96 11.05
N TRP A 357 90.91 50.69 12.18
CA TRP A 357 90.22 49.44 12.44
C TRP A 357 88.79 49.56 11.88
N VAL A 358 88.54 48.83 10.78
CA VAL A 358 87.21 48.66 10.17
C VAL A 358 86.62 47.35 10.68
N PRO A 359 85.44 47.34 11.34
CA PRO A 359 84.73 46.10 11.62
C PRO A 359 84.00 45.60 10.35
N PRO A 360 83.94 44.28 10.10
CA PRO A 360 83.23 43.74 8.94
C PRO A 360 81.72 43.68 9.21
N ILE A 361 80.96 44.45 8.43
CA ILE A 361 79.49 44.31 8.32
C ILE A 361 79.22 43.09 7.42
N GLN A 362 78.77 41.98 8.02
CA GLN A 362 78.20 40.85 7.29
C GLN A 362 76.82 41.24 6.73
N ARG A 363 76.72 41.29 5.39
CA ARG A 363 75.45 41.23 4.65
C ARG A 363 74.90 39.80 4.70
N PRO A 364 73.61 39.60 5.00
CA PRO A 364 72.87 38.47 4.45
C PRO A 364 72.36 38.80 3.04
N ALA A 365 72.41 37.79 2.19
CA ALA A 365 72.07 37.81 0.77
C ALA A 365 70.59 38.17 0.52
N GLN A 366 70.38 39.04 -0.47
CA GLN A 366 69.11 39.18 -1.16
C GLN A 366 68.85 37.89 -1.96
N SER A 367 67.82 37.12 -1.60
CA SER A 367 67.18 36.20 -2.54
C SER A 367 66.02 36.93 -3.21
N GLN A 368 66.09 36.96 -4.54
CA GLN A 368 65.09 37.47 -5.46
C GLN A 368 63.73 36.80 -5.23
N SER A 369 62.69 37.59 -4.97
CA SER A 369 61.30 37.21 -5.21
C SER A 369 60.79 38.01 -6.39
N HIS A 370 60.68 37.36 -7.55
CA HIS A 370 60.00 37.91 -8.71
C HIS A 370 58.51 38.07 -8.40
N SER A 371 58.07 39.32 -8.47
CA SER A 371 56.70 39.76 -8.60
C SER A 371 56.05 39.16 -9.86
N GLY A 372 54.96 38.41 -9.66
CA GLY A 372 53.99 38.07 -10.70
C GLY A 372 52.61 38.51 -10.23
N LEU A 373 52.19 39.69 -10.66
CA LEU A 373 50.79 40.13 -10.63
C LEU A 373 49.97 39.23 -11.57
N PRO A 374 48.69 39.00 -11.27
CA PRO A 374 47.70 39.46 -12.24
C PRO A 374 46.57 40.28 -11.60
N SER A 375 46.47 41.49 -12.13
CA SER A 375 45.26 42.16 -12.61
C SER A 375 43.88 41.57 -12.28
N THR A 376 43.05 42.50 -11.78
CA THR A 376 41.65 42.76 -12.13
C THR A 376 40.61 41.77 -11.62
N THR A 377 40.10 42.11 -10.44
CA THR A 377 38.78 41.78 -9.92
C THR A 377 37.69 42.24 -10.91
N SER A 378 37.13 41.31 -11.67
CA SER A 378 35.86 41.48 -12.38
C SER A 378 34.73 41.06 -11.43
N VAL A 379 33.84 42.00 -11.15
CA VAL A 379 32.62 41.79 -10.35
C VAL A 379 31.55 41.18 -11.26
N PRO A 380 30.98 40.01 -10.97
CA PRO A 380 29.75 39.58 -11.62
C PRO A 380 28.56 40.21 -10.89
N SER A 381 27.92 41.17 -11.58
CA SER A 381 26.57 41.64 -11.28
C SER A 381 25.59 40.52 -11.66
N PHE A 382 25.01 39.85 -10.67
CA PHE A 382 23.89 38.90 -10.86
C PHE A 382 22.83 39.12 -9.78
N PHE A 383 21.98 40.12 -10.01
CA PHE A 383 20.67 40.20 -9.40
C PHE A 383 19.72 40.92 -10.37
N ALA A 384 19.05 40.16 -11.23
CA ALA A 384 17.78 40.52 -11.86
C ALA A 384 17.25 39.33 -12.66
N GLY A 385 16.06 38.84 -12.30
CA GLY A 385 15.23 38.04 -13.20
C GLY A 385 14.76 36.69 -12.69
N ILE A 386 13.89 36.67 -11.67
CA ILE A 386 12.85 35.63 -11.54
C ILE A 386 11.52 36.35 -11.31
N SER A 387 10.91 36.81 -12.41
CA SER A 387 9.46 36.99 -12.47
C SER A 387 8.89 35.75 -13.13
N ARG A 388 8.26 34.89 -12.33
CA ARG A 388 7.33 33.86 -12.82
C ARG A 388 6.15 33.80 -11.86
N ALA A 389 5.24 34.75 -12.03
CA ALA A 389 3.84 34.58 -11.64
C ALA A 389 3.14 34.01 -12.87
N ASP A 390 3.14 32.69 -12.99
CA ASP A 390 2.26 31.99 -13.92
C ASP A 390 0.86 32.03 -13.31
N GLN A 391 -0.06 32.62 -14.07
CA GLN A 391 -1.45 32.75 -13.68
C GLN A 391 -2.11 31.38 -13.71
N GLY A 392 -2.89 31.09 -12.67
CA GLY A 392 -3.71 29.89 -12.60
C GLY A 392 -4.65 29.80 -13.80
N TRP A 393 -4.50 28.71 -14.54
CA TRP A 393 -5.52 28.22 -15.44
C TRP A 393 -6.58 27.49 -14.60
N SER A 394 -7.73 28.14 -14.43
CA SER A 394 -8.97 27.49 -14.00
C SER A 394 -9.62 26.80 -15.20
N PRO A 395 -9.92 25.50 -15.16
CA PRO A 395 -10.89 24.93 -16.07
C PRO A 395 -12.30 25.22 -15.52
N GLN A 396 -13.02 26.11 -16.19
CA GLN A 396 -14.48 26.12 -16.12
C GLN A 396 -14.97 24.84 -16.81
N GLY A 397 -15.42 23.88 -16.00
CA GLY A 397 -16.30 22.82 -16.45
C GLY A 397 -17.73 23.34 -16.52
N SER A 398 -18.23 23.50 -17.73
CA SER A 398 -19.66 23.50 -18.05
C SER A 398 -20.06 22.10 -18.47
N ASN A 399 -20.89 21.44 -17.66
CA ASN A 399 -22.16 20.84 -18.09
C ASN A 399 -22.98 20.43 -16.87
#